data_AF-A0A377GHJ2-F1
#
_entry.id   AF-A0A377GHJ2-F1
#
_cell.length_a   1.000
_cell.length_b   1.000
_cell.length_c   1.000
_cell.angle_alpha   90.00
_cell.angle_beta   90.00
_cell.angle_gamma   90.00
#
_symmetry.space_group_name_H-M   'P 1'
#
loop_
_entity.id
_entity.type
_entity.pdbx_description
1 polymer ?
#
loop_
_entity_poly.entity_id
_entity_poly.type
_entity_poly.pdbx_seq_one_letter_code
_entity_poly.pdbx_strand_id
1 'polypeptide(L)'
;MTIKWIPDNQIGELQNDGSFTRAASYGVSMINAYFFDELTQLDPIGQEKNLLNIIETESKLVPSLKTLDIIGFFSPEEWLHSEHQGRLMIILLYFTQQPEAVTPEIVKRLKEKYSTLTPTLQKMVDEIIEEFSA
;
A
#
# COMPACT_ATOMS: atom_id res chain seq x y z
N MET A 1 25.24 6.18 4.40
CA MET A 1 23.93 6.58 4.92
C MET A 1 24.05 6.80 6.41
N THR A 2 23.64 7.97 6.90
CA THR A 2 23.73 8.33 8.32
C THR A 2 22.34 8.70 8.80
N ILE A 3 21.70 7.77 9.52
CA ILE A 3 20.42 8.03 10.18
C ILE A 3 20.67 9.09 11.25
N LYS A 4 20.11 10.29 11.09
CA LYS A 4 20.13 11.34 12.12
C LYS A 4 18.82 11.31 12.88
N TRP A 5 18.91 10.97 14.17
CA TRP A 5 17.81 11.01 15.11
C TRP A 5 17.45 12.48 15.40
N ILE A 6 16.24 12.90 15.06
CA ILE A 6 15.70 14.20 15.48
C ILE A 6 15.15 14.05 16.91
N PRO A 7 15.38 15.00 17.83
CA PRO A 7 15.14 14.79 19.26
C PRO A 7 13.66 14.75 19.70
N ASP A 8 12.70 14.62 18.79
CA ASP A 8 11.27 14.61 19.13
C ASP A 8 10.74 13.21 19.52
N ASN A 9 11.63 12.23 19.72
CA ASN A 9 11.32 10.81 19.94
C ASN A 9 10.47 10.17 18.83
N GLN A 10 10.38 10.79 17.64
CA GLN A 10 9.63 10.23 16.52
C GLN A 10 10.56 9.57 15.49
N ILE A 11 10.14 8.41 15.01
CA ILE A 11 10.83 7.66 13.96
C ILE A 11 10.52 8.36 12.63
N GLY A 12 11.54 8.60 11.81
CA GLY A 12 11.40 9.20 10.47
C GLY A 12 12.70 9.16 9.66
N GLU A 13 12.63 9.64 8.43
CA GLU A 13 13.71 9.64 7.45
C GLU A 13 14.09 11.06 7.05
N LEU A 14 15.40 11.33 6.95
CA LEU A 14 15.92 12.57 6.40
C LEU A 14 16.22 12.39 4.91
N GLN A 15 15.55 13.17 4.07
CA GLN A 15 15.71 13.16 2.62
C GLN A 15 17.00 13.88 2.18
N ASN A 16 17.42 13.66 0.94
CA ASN A 16 18.65 14.25 0.39
C ASN A 16 18.61 15.78 0.28
N ASP A 17 17.42 16.37 0.24
CA ASP A 17 17.20 17.82 0.25
C ASP A 17 17.16 18.43 1.67
N GLY A 18 17.32 17.60 2.70
CA GLY A 18 17.27 17.99 4.11
C GLY A 18 15.87 18.04 4.72
N SER A 19 14.81 17.68 3.97
CA SER A 19 13.47 17.50 4.52
C SER A 19 13.39 16.25 5.41
N PHE A 20 12.53 16.29 6.44
CA PHE A 20 12.31 15.16 7.35
C PHE A 20 10.90 14.61 7.18
N THR A 21 10.81 13.33 6.84
CA THR A 21 9.55 12.62 6.65
C THR A 21 9.33 11.72 7.86
N ARG A 22 8.24 11.93 8.61
CA ARG A 22 7.87 11.05 9.74
C ARG A 22 7.48 9.67 9.22
N ALA A 23 7.90 8.62 9.91
CA ALA A 23 7.66 7.24 9.49
C ALA A 23 6.17 6.88 9.37
N ALA A 24 5.28 7.58 10.10
CA ALA A 24 3.83 7.42 10.02
C ALA A 24 3.12 8.50 9.18
N SER A 25 3.85 9.15 8.27
CA SER A 25 3.25 10.19 7.41
C SER A 25 2.76 9.61 6.09
N TYR A 26 1.68 10.19 5.57
CA TYR A 26 1.20 9.98 4.21
C TYR A 26 2.32 10.05 3.15
N GLY A 27 3.34 10.89 3.38
CA GLY A 27 4.49 10.99 2.49
C GLY A 27 5.25 9.68 2.31
N VAL A 28 5.46 8.90 3.38
CA VAL A 28 6.14 7.59 3.29
C VAL A 28 5.31 6.63 2.44
N SER A 29 3.99 6.59 2.66
CA SER A 29 3.09 5.74 1.88
C SER A 29 3.10 6.10 0.39
N MET A 30 3.17 7.38 0.04
CA MET A 30 3.27 7.79 -1.36
C MET A 30 4.64 7.44 -1.98
N ILE A 31 5.72 7.55 -1.22
CA ILE A 31 7.06 7.13 -1.65
C ILE A 31 7.09 5.61 -1.87
N ASN A 32 6.53 4.83 -0.95
CA ASN A 32 6.41 3.38 -1.06
C ASN A 32 5.58 2.99 -2.29
N ALA A 33 4.43 3.64 -2.51
CA ALA A 33 3.61 3.42 -3.69
C ALA A 33 4.38 3.72 -4.99
N TYR A 34 5.13 4.82 -5.03
CA TYR A 34 5.96 5.18 -6.17
C TYR A 34 7.03 4.12 -6.47
N PHE A 35 7.80 3.70 -5.46
CA PHE A 35 8.83 2.67 -5.66
C PHE A 35 8.25 1.30 -5.99
N PHE A 36 7.07 0.98 -5.44
CA PHE A 36 6.34 -0.23 -5.81
C PHE A 36 6.02 -0.19 -7.31
N ASP A 37 5.46 0.91 -7.82
CA ASP A 37 5.20 1.09 -9.25
C ASP A 37 6.48 0.88 -10.10
N GLU A 38 7.58 1.55 -9.75
CA GLU A 38 8.85 1.42 -10.50
C GLU A 38 9.35 -0.03 -10.56
N LEU A 39 9.35 -0.72 -9.41
CA LEU A 39 9.82 -2.10 -9.35
C LEU A 39 8.93 -3.06 -10.14
N THR A 40 7.61 -2.84 -10.11
CA THR A 40 6.66 -3.67 -10.89
C THR A 40 6.77 -3.47 -12.40
N GLN A 41 7.20 -2.29 -12.86
CA GLN A 41 7.42 -2.03 -14.28
C GLN A 41 8.76 -2.59 -14.79
N LEU A 42 9.77 -2.69 -13.93
CA LEU A 42 11.10 -3.17 -14.30
C LEU A 42 11.15 -4.70 -14.43
N ASP A 43 10.88 -5.41 -13.34
CA ASP A 43 10.91 -6.88 -13.28
C ASP A 43 10.14 -7.36 -12.03
N PRO A 44 8.82 -7.55 -12.11
CA PRO A 44 8.01 -7.88 -10.94
C PRO A 44 8.37 -9.24 -10.33
N ILE A 45 8.95 -10.16 -11.10
CA ILE A 45 9.35 -11.49 -10.62
C ILE A 45 10.72 -11.40 -9.94
N GLY A 46 11.70 -10.78 -10.57
CA GLY A 46 13.04 -10.60 -9.98
C GLY A 46 13.07 -9.66 -8.78
N GLN A 47 12.09 -8.76 -8.66
CA GLN A 47 11.96 -7.80 -7.55
C GLN A 47 11.02 -8.27 -6.43
N GLU A 48 10.51 -9.51 -6.45
CA GLU A 48 9.49 -9.99 -5.49
C GLU A 48 9.89 -9.70 -4.03
N LYS A 49 11.15 -9.96 -3.66
CA LYS A 49 11.65 -9.67 -2.31
C LYS A 49 11.53 -8.18 -1.92
N ASN A 50 11.84 -7.28 -2.85
CA ASN A 50 11.77 -5.84 -2.60
C ASN A 50 10.31 -5.36 -2.52
N LEU A 51 9.44 -5.89 -3.39
CA LEU A 51 8.00 -5.64 -3.33
C LEU A 51 7.40 -6.09 -1.99
N LEU A 52 7.77 -7.28 -1.52
CA LEU A 52 7.34 -7.79 -0.22
C LEU A 52 7.85 -6.94 0.96
N ASN A 53 9.09 -6.43 0.90
CA ASN A 53 9.60 -5.51 1.92
C ASN A 53 8.81 -4.19 1.98
N ILE A 54 8.42 -3.67 0.82
CA ILE A 54 7.57 -2.47 0.74
C ILE A 54 6.19 -2.76 1.34
N ILE A 55 5.58 -3.90 0.96
CA ILE A 55 4.29 -4.36 1.51
C ILE A 55 4.36 -4.49 3.04
N GLU A 56 5.41 -5.11 3.57
CA GLU A 56 5.59 -5.27 5.01
C GLU A 56 5.69 -3.90 5.71
N THR A 57 6.43 -2.96 5.13
CA THR A 57 6.56 -1.61 5.66
C THR A 57 5.21 -0.88 5.62
N GLU A 58 4.54 -0.91 4.48
CA GLU A 58 3.27 -0.21 4.27
C GLU A 58 2.15 -0.77 5.14
N SER A 59 2.13 -2.10 5.37
CA SER A 59 1.15 -2.74 6.24
C SER A 59 1.14 -2.14 7.65
N LYS A 60 2.30 -1.70 8.15
CA LYS A 60 2.45 -1.06 9.46
C LYS A 60 1.95 0.39 9.46
N LEU A 61 1.85 1.02 8.28
CA LEU A 61 1.43 2.41 8.10
C LEU A 61 -0.07 2.55 7.90
N VAL A 62 -0.72 1.56 7.28
CA VAL A 62 -2.17 1.55 7.00
C VAL A 62 -3.04 1.95 8.21
N PRO A 63 -2.81 1.47 9.45
CA PRO A 63 -3.57 1.93 10.62
C PRO A 63 -3.44 3.43 10.88
N SER A 64 -2.26 4.00 10.64
CA SER A 64 -2.02 5.45 10.76
C SER A 64 -2.73 6.21 9.65
N LEU A 65 -2.70 5.70 8.42
CA LEU A 65 -3.44 6.28 7.29
C LEU A 65 -4.95 6.29 7.55
N LYS A 66 -5.51 5.21 8.09
CA LYS A 66 -6.92 5.13 8.50
C LYS A 66 -7.23 6.15 9.59
N THR A 67 -6.39 6.24 10.64
CA THR A 67 -6.59 7.16 11.77
C THR A 67 -6.58 8.63 11.33
N LEU A 68 -5.75 8.96 10.33
CA LEU A 68 -5.65 10.30 9.75
C LEU A 68 -6.67 10.53 8.62
N ASP A 69 -7.58 9.59 8.39
CA ASP A 69 -8.58 9.61 7.31
C ASP A 69 -7.99 9.76 5.89
N ILE A 70 -6.73 9.36 5.71
CA ILE A 70 -6.07 9.42 4.42
C ILE A 70 -6.73 8.46 3.42
N ILE A 71 -7.05 7.25 3.87
CA ILE A 71 -7.74 6.26 3.04
C ILE A 71 -9.12 6.79 2.62
N GLY A 72 -9.79 7.56 3.50
CA GLY A 72 -11.09 8.17 3.26
C GLY A 72 -11.10 9.37 2.30
N PHE A 73 -9.92 9.89 1.88
CA PHE A 73 -9.86 10.95 0.87
C PHE A 73 -10.42 10.52 -0.49
N PHE A 74 -10.38 9.21 -0.78
CA PHE A 74 -10.93 8.64 -2.00
C PHE A 74 -11.86 7.48 -1.63
N SER A 75 -12.91 7.28 -2.41
CA SER A 75 -13.74 6.11 -2.27
C SER A 75 -12.92 4.84 -2.57
N PRO A 76 -13.28 3.69 -1.98
CA PRO A 76 -12.69 2.40 -2.35
C PRO A 76 -12.66 2.15 -3.87
N GLU A 77 -13.70 2.56 -4.59
CA GLU A 77 -13.80 2.44 -6.05
C GLU A 77 -12.82 3.36 -6.79
N GLU A 78 -12.55 4.56 -6.26
CA GLU A 78 -11.56 5.48 -6.81
C GLU A 78 -10.13 4.93 -6.63
N TRP A 79 -9.85 4.32 -5.47
CA TRP A 79 -8.59 3.61 -5.25
C TRP A 79 -8.41 2.45 -6.24
N LEU A 80 -9.46 1.65 -6.46
CA LEU A 80 -9.43 0.49 -7.37
C LEU A 80 -9.42 0.86 -8.87
N HIS A 81 -9.85 2.06 -9.24
CA HIS A 81 -9.73 2.56 -10.61
C HIS A 81 -8.31 2.92 -11.03
N SER A 82 -7.37 2.99 -10.07
CA SER A 82 -5.98 3.29 -10.36
C SER A 82 -5.33 2.23 -11.25
N GLU A 83 -4.49 2.66 -12.18
CA GLU A 83 -3.56 1.76 -12.90
C GLU A 83 -2.21 1.61 -12.17
N HIS A 84 -1.97 2.46 -11.16
CA HIS A 84 -0.77 2.42 -10.31
C HIS A 84 -0.86 1.26 -9.31
N GLN A 85 0.03 0.28 -9.45
CA GLN A 85 0.14 -0.89 -8.58
C GLN A 85 0.42 -0.50 -7.12
N GLY A 86 1.17 0.57 -6.87
CA GLY A 86 1.45 1.07 -5.52
C GLY A 86 0.21 1.61 -4.81
N ARG A 87 -0.70 2.28 -5.54
CA ARG A 87 -1.99 2.70 -4.96
C ARG A 87 -2.88 1.49 -4.68
N LEU A 88 -2.90 0.53 -5.61
CA LEU A 88 -3.63 -0.72 -5.44
C LEU A 88 -3.09 -1.50 -4.22
N MET A 89 -1.77 -1.53 -4.03
CA MET A 89 -1.12 -2.16 -2.88
C MET A 89 -1.61 -1.56 -1.54
N ILE A 90 -1.70 -0.24 -1.42
CA ILE A 90 -2.19 0.42 -0.20
C ILE A 90 -3.65 0.03 0.10
N ILE A 91 -4.55 0.11 -0.89
CA ILE A 91 -5.97 -0.19 -0.65
C ILE A 91 -6.20 -1.69 -0.39
N LEU A 92 -5.44 -2.57 -1.03
CA LEU A 92 -5.51 -4.00 -0.76
C LEU A 92 -5.04 -4.31 0.67
N LEU A 93 -3.97 -3.67 1.15
CA LEU A 93 -3.54 -3.79 2.55
C LEU A 93 -4.58 -3.25 3.54
N TYR A 94 -5.32 -2.22 3.16
CA TYR A 94 -6.42 -1.72 3.98
C TYR A 94 -7.53 -2.77 4.10
N PHE A 95 -7.93 -3.42 3.00
CA PHE A 95 -8.96 -4.46 3.02
C PHE A 95 -8.55 -5.71 3.80
N THR A 96 -7.28 -6.15 3.70
CA THR A 96 -6.81 -7.30 4.50
C THR A 96 -6.83 -7.01 6.00
N GLN A 97 -6.69 -5.74 6.42
CA GLN A 97 -6.73 -5.34 7.83
C GLN A 97 -8.13 -4.95 8.31
N GLN A 98 -9.07 -4.73 7.40
CA GLN A 98 -10.44 -4.29 7.68
C GLN A 98 -11.42 -5.05 6.77
N PRO A 99 -11.62 -6.37 6.98
CA PRO A 99 -12.47 -7.18 6.12
C PRO A 99 -13.91 -6.67 6.03
N GLU A 100 -14.40 -5.99 7.07
CA GLU A 100 -15.73 -5.39 7.08
C GLU A 100 -15.92 -4.24 6.08
N ALA A 101 -14.82 -3.66 5.58
CA ALA A 101 -14.85 -2.65 4.53
C ALA A 101 -15.07 -3.25 3.13
N VAL A 102 -14.94 -4.57 2.99
CA VAL A 102 -15.12 -5.29 1.73
C VAL A 102 -16.61 -5.55 1.51
N THR A 103 -17.14 -5.02 0.42
CA THR A 103 -18.53 -5.22 0.00
C THR A 103 -18.61 -6.10 -1.26
N PRO A 104 -19.79 -6.61 -1.64
CA PRO A 104 -19.96 -7.34 -2.90
C PRO A 104 -19.50 -6.54 -4.15
N GLU A 105 -19.67 -5.22 -4.15
CA GLU A 105 -19.20 -4.38 -5.25
C GLU A 105 -17.66 -4.31 -5.27
N ILE A 106 -17.02 -4.21 -4.10
CA ILE A 106 -15.55 -4.27 -4.01
C ILE A 106 -15.02 -5.60 -4.53
N VAL A 107 -15.62 -6.72 -4.13
CA VAL A 107 -15.23 -8.05 -4.66
C VAL A 107 -15.35 -8.11 -6.18
N LYS A 108 -16.44 -7.54 -6.74
CA LYS A 108 -16.61 -7.46 -8.19
C LYS A 108 -15.48 -6.65 -8.84
N ARG A 109 -15.13 -5.48 -8.29
CA ARG A 109 -14.04 -4.63 -8.80
C ARG A 109 -12.67 -5.29 -8.69
N LEU A 110 -12.40 -6.00 -7.59
CA LEU A 110 -11.16 -6.77 -7.41
C LEU A 110 -11.03 -7.85 -8.49
N LYS A 111 -12.12 -8.56 -8.81
CA LYS A 111 -12.15 -9.56 -9.89
C LYS A 111 -11.94 -8.93 -11.27
N GLU A 112 -12.52 -7.75 -11.53
CA GLU A 112 -12.31 -7.00 -12.78
C GLU A 112 -10.84 -6.57 -12.96
N LYS A 113 -10.17 -6.16 -11.88
CA LYS A 113 -8.76 -5.74 -11.89
C LYS A 113 -7.75 -6.90 -11.85
N TYR A 114 -8.16 -8.10 -11.45
CA TYR A 114 -7.25 -9.20 -11.12
C TYR A 114 -6.16 -9.47 -12.17
N SER A 115 -6.53 -9.48 -13.46
CA SER A 115 -5.59 -9.77 -14.55
C SER A 115 -4.55 -8.67 -14.82
N THR A 116 -4.77 -7.46 -14.29
CA THR A 116 -3.84 -6.31 -14.43
C THR A 116 -2.91 -6.17 -13.24
N LEU A 117 -3.04 -7.01 -12.22
CA LEU A 117 -2.25 -6.96 -11.00
C LEU A 117 -0.96 -7.78 -11.14
N THR A 118 0.08 -7.38 -10.40
CA THR A 118 1.25 -8.24 -10.24
C THR A 118 0.91 -9.51 -9.46
N PRO A 119 1.69 -10.60 -9.62
CA PRO A 119 1.43 -11.85 -8.89
C PRO A 119 1.34 -11.67 -7.37
N THR A 120 2.10 -10.74 -6.79
CA THR A 120 2.04 -10.45 -5.36
C THR A 120 0.69 -9.82 -4.97
N LEU A 121 0.17 -8.89 -5.76
CA LEU A 121 -1.13 -8.28 -5.47
C LEU A 121 -2.30 -9.21 -5.80
N GLN A 122 -2.16 -10.11 -6.78
CA GLN A 122 -3.13 -11.17 -7.06
C GLN A 122 -3.34 -12.06 -5.83
N LYS A 123 -2.24 -12.51 -5.17
CA LYS A 123 -2.32 -13.28 -3.93
C LYS A 123 -3.11 -12.55 -2.84
N MET A 124 -2.89 -11.25 -2.68
CA MET A 124 -3.66 -10.45 -1.71
C MET A 124 -5.15 -10.39 -2.06
N VAL A 125 -5.49 -10.28 -3.35
CA VAL A 125 -6.89 -10.31 -3.79
C VAL A 125 -7.53 -11.66 -3.49
N ASP A 126 -6.80 -12.76 -3.72
CA ASP A 126 -7.29 -14.11 -3.42
C ASP A 126 -7.61 -14.24 -1.92
N GLU A 127 -6.69 -13.80 -1.04
CA GLU A 127 -6.89 -13.78 0.41
C GLU A 127 -8.14 -12.97 0.82
N ILE A 128 -8.31 -11.76 0.26
CA ILE A 128 -9.47 -10.91 0.55
C ILE A 128 -10.79 -11.57 0.12
N ILE A 129 -10.82 -12.20 -1.05
CA ILE A 129 -12.04 -12.84 -1.58
C ILE A 129 -12.38 -14.10 -0.79
N GLU A 130 -11.38 -14.89 -0.40
CA GLU A 130 -11.56 -16.08 0.44
C GLU A 130 -12.16 -15.69 1.80
N GLU A 131 -11.60 -14.68 2.46
CA GLU A 131 -12.08 -14.21 3.77
C GLU A 131 -13.50 -13.61 3.70
N PHE A 132 -13.85 -12.91 2.62
CA PHE A 132 -15.22 -12.40 2.41
C PHE A 132 -16.25 -13.51 2.20
N SER A 133 -15.82 -14.68 1.69
CA SER A 133 -16.72 -15.79 1.34
C SER A 133 -16.89 -16.81 2.47
N ALA A 134 -16.12 -16.67 3.56
CA ALA A 134 -16.10 -17.56 4.73
C ALA A 134 -17.22 -17.23 5.73
#